data_AF-A0A503P4X7-F1
#
_entry.id   AF-A0A503P4X7-F1
#
_cell.length_a   1.000
_cell.length_b   1.000
_cell.length_c   1.000
_cell.angle_alpha   90.00
_cell.angle_beta   90.00
_cell.angle_gamma   90.00
#
_symmetry.space_group_name_H-M   'P 1'
#
loop_
_entity.id
_entity.type
_entity.pdbx_description
1 polymer ?
#
loop_
_entity_poly.entity_id
_entity_poly.type
_entity_poly.pdbx_seq_one_letter_code
_entity_poly.pdbx_strand_id
1 'polypeptide(L)'
;MYQPDCSQADLEARNGLAEALSPLLQGFVRAPSGSGPAEAIHGLFACFKRRFAEPAAHWAQNNLAAHRTTVETIFYPFGGPDLLFPLHLFPHAREYILVGAEPCGPWPLAERPDDFALAGVADILRHYLDCSYFVTKDLRSQLTSGSIGGVLPLLIAQIAHAGLPLHRIDPVDGTGIHILFGDRAAPTRLTYFQQDLRDEHWRRESPLSRHLGATRRLATFVKSASYLLHEPPFERLRRLLRERTDVLVQDPSGIPYRLLRDWGWHIELHGRFVADIPVFAKYDQSELAAAYGDRGDGPVLPFGIGYLNDAARAGLIVAVPPCRL
;
A
#
# COMPACT_ATOMS: atom_id res chain seq x y z
N MET A 1 26.77 11.19 -25.46
CA MET A 1 27.78 10.46 -24.67
C MET A 1 27.35 10.64 -23.21
N TYR A 2 26.73 9.63 -22.62
CA TYR A 2 26.19 9.69 -21.26
C TYR A 2 27.34 9.35 -20.30
N GLN A 3 27.81 10.32 -19.51
CA GLN A 3 28.71 10.04 -18.40
C GLN A 3 27.88 9.81 -17.13
N PRO A 4 28.02 8.67 -16.44
CA PRO A 4 27.49 8.51 -15.12
C PRO A 4 28.55 9.00 -14.12
N ASP A 5 28.57 10.30 -13.81
CA ASP A 5 29.36 10.78 -12.68
C ASP A 5 28.60 10.46 -11.39
N CYS A 6 28.87 9.28 -10.83
CA CYS A 6 28.58 8.98 -9.45
C CYS A 6 29.76 9.52 -8.63
N SER A 7 29.55 10.60 -7.88
CA SER A 7 30.63 11.20 -7.10
C SER A 7 31.11 10.23 -6.01
N GLN A 8 32.35 10.40 -5.55
CA GLN A 8 32.90 9.56 -4.48
C GLN A 8 32.10 9.70 -3.17
N ALA A 9 31.53 10.88 -2.92
CA ALA A 9 30.59 11.11 -1.81
C ALA A 9 29.29 10.30 -1.97
N ASP A 10 28.78 10.15 -3.20
CA ASP A 10 27.61 9.30 -3.47
C ASP A 10 27.92 7.82 -3.24
N LEU A 11 29.15 7.38 -3.53
CA LEU A 11 29.59 5.99 -3.30
C LEU A 11 29.80 5.71 -1.81
N GLU A 12 30.40 6.64 -1.06
CA GLU A 12 30.60 6.53 0.39
C GLU A 12 29.27 6.57 1.15
N ALA A 13 28.33 7.45 0.76
CA ALA A 13 26.97 7.48 1.30
C ALA A 13 26.20 6.17 1.01
N ARG A 14 26.39 5.58 -0.18
CA ARG A 14 25.79 4.28 -0.55
C ARG A 14 26.36 3.12 0.28
N ASN A 15 27.67 3.11 0.52
CA ASN A 15 28.31 2.08 1.34
C ASN A 15 27.89 2.19 2.81
N GLY A 16 27.86 3.40 3.37
CA GLY A 16 27.40 3.62 4.76
C GLY A 16 25.93 3.25 4.97
N LEU A 17 25.06 3.49 3.98
CA LEU A 17 23.65 3.07 4.05
C LEU A 17 23.50 1.55 3.96
N ALA A 18 24.23 0.89 3.06
CA ALA A 18 24.20 -0.57 2.95
C ALA A 18 24.72 -1.26 4.22
N GLU A 19 25.78 -0.72 4.83
CA GLU A 19 26.28 -1.16 6.13
C GLU A 19 25.26 -0.93 7.25
N ALA A 20 24.63 0.25 7.30
CA ALA A 20 23.57 0.54 8.26
C ALA A 20 22.36 -0.39 8.08
N LEU A 21 22.00 -0.78 6.85
CA LEU A 21 20.84 -1.61 6.58
C LEU A 21 21.09 -3.11 6.78
N SER A 22 22.32 -3.58 6.65
CA SER A 22 22.64 -5.01 6.67
C SER A 22 22.19 -5.72 7.97
N PRO A 23 22.48 -5.21 9.20
CA PRO A 23 21.99 -5.83 10.43
C PRO A 23 20.46 -5.85 10.53
N LEU A 24 19.81 -4.77 10.10
CA LEU A 24 18.36 -4.63 10.11
C LEU A 24 17.70 -5.66 9.18
N LEU A 25 18.20 -5.81 7.97
CA LEU A 25 17.70 -6.79 7.00
C LEU A 25 17.93 -8.22 7.51
N GLN A 26 19.09 -8.49 8.12
CA GLN A 26 19.36 -9.79 8.74
C GLN A 26 18.38 -10.10 9.88
N GLY A 27 17.99 -9.11 10.67
CA GLY A 27 17.00 -9.25 11.74
C GLY A 27 15.60 -9.65 11.26
N PHE A 28 15.19 -9.20 10.06
CA PHE A 28 13.90 -9.57 9.46
C PHE A 28 13.94 -10.89 8.69
N VAL A 29 15.05 -11.19 8.02
CA VAL A 29 15.12 -12.34 7.10
C VAL A 29 15.53 -13.64 7.81
N ARG A 30 16.29 -13.57 8.91
CA ARG A 30 16.70 -14.77 9.64
C ARG A 30 15.55 -15.26 10.52
N ALA A 31 14.93 -16.38 10.14
CA ALA A 31 14.21 -17.21 11.10
C ALA A 31 15.27 -17.86 12.01
N PRO A 32 15.39 -17.48 13.29
CA PRO A 32 16.31 -18.18 14.18
C PRO A 32 15.78 -19.59 14.41
N SER A 33 16.68 -20.55 14.59
CA SER A 33 16.34 -21.85 15.19
C SER A 33 16.08 -21.62 16.69
N GLY A 34 14.93 -21.02 17.05
CA GLY A 34 14.57 -20.74 18.43
C GLY A 34 13.44 -19.72 18.60
N SER A 35 12.79 -19.76 19.77
CA SER A 35 11.66 -18.89 20.13
C SER A 35 12.10 -17.44 20.35
N GLY A 36 11.55 -16.51 19.56
CA GLY A 36 11.82 -15.07 19.70
C GLY A 36 11.07 -14.19 18.69
N PRO A 37 11.23 -12.85 18.77
CA PRO A 37 10.51 -11.90 17.92
C PRO A 37 10.69 -12.12 16.41
N ALA A 38 11.88 -12.56 15.98
CA ALA A 38 12.19 -12.84 14.58
C ALA A 38 11.48 -14.11 14.04
N GLU A 39 11.26 -15.12 14.88
CA GLU A 39 10.45 -16.29 14.49
C GLU A 39 8.96 -15.91 14.41
N ALA A 40 8.47 -15.14 15.39
CA ALA A 40 7.09 -14.67 15.43
C ALA A 40 6.72 -13.83 14.20
N ILE A 41 7.56 -12.86 13.83
CA ILE A 41 7.33 -12.03 12.65
C ILE A 41 7.38 -12.86 11.36
N HIS A 42 8.33 -13.80 11.24
CA HIS A 42 8.40 -14.70 10.10
C HIS A 42 7.12 -15.56 9.96
N GLY A 43 6.62 -16.09 11.07
CA GLY A 43 5.35 -16.84 11.11
C GLY A 43 4.15 -16.00 10.66
N LEU A 44 4.06 -14.75 11.09
CA LEU A 44 3.01 -13.81 10.68
C LEU A 44 3.06 -13.52 9.17
N PHE A 45 4.24 -13.23 8.62
CA PHE A 45 4.42 -13.02 7.18
C PHE A 45 4.10 -14.27 6.37
N ALA A 46 4.51 -15.45 6.84
CA ALA A 46 4.20 -16.71 6.17
C ALA A 46 2.69 -17.00 6.19
N CYS A 47 2.00 -16.68 7.29
CA CYS A 47 0.54 -16.77 7.39
C CYS A 47 -0.14 -15.81 6.40
N PHE A 48 0.26 -14.53 6.41
CA PHE A 48 -0.26 -13.52 5.49
C PHE A 48 -0.08 -13.94 4.03
N LYS A 49 1.11 -14.44 3.69
CA LYS A 49 1.45 -14.89 2.33
C LYS A 49 0.50 -15.96 1.84
N ARG A 50 0.28 -17.02 2.64
CA ARG A 50 -0.63 -18.13 2.29
C ARG A 50 -2.09 -17.70 2.24
N ARG A 51 -2.52 -16.86 3.18
CA ARG A 51 -3.94 -16.52 3.37
C ARG A 51 -4.43 -15.40 2.45
N PHE A 52 -3.56 -14.45 2.13
CA PHE A 52 -3.93 -13.24 1.40
C PHE A 52 -3.09 -13.04 0.14
N ALA A 53 -1.76 -13.04 0.28
CA ALA A 53 -0.89 -12.56 -0.78
C ALA A 53 -0.83 -13.47 -2.03
N GLU A 54 -0.63 -14.78 -1.85
CA GLU A 54 -0.59 -15.76 -2.94
C GLU A 54 -1.95 -15.90 -3.63
N PRO A 55 -3.10 -16.02 -2.92
CA PRO A 55 -4.40 -16.05 -3.57
C PRO A 55 -4.74 -14.73 -4.29
N ALA A 56 -4.37 -13.58 -3.73
CA ALA A 56 -4.55 -12.28 -4.38
C ALA A 56 -3.71 -12.16 -5.66
N ALA A 57 -2.45 -12.63 -5.62
CA ALA A 57 -1.58 -12.66 -6.79
C ALA A 57 -2.17 -13.53 -7.91
N HIS A 58 -2.62 -14.74 -7.57
CA HIS A 58 -3.23 -15.66 -8.53
C HIS A 58 -4.55 -15.12 -9.11
N TRP A 59 -5.41 -14.56 -8.26
CA TRP A 59 -6.64 -13.91 -8.71
C TRP A 59 -6.33 -12.76 -9.68
N ALA A 60 -5.38 -11.90 -9.34
CA ALA A 60 -5.05 -10.74 -10.18
C ALA A 60 -4.35 -11.12 -11.49
N GLN A 61 -3.64 -12.25 -11.57
CA GLN A 61 -3.16 -12.78 -12.85
C GLN A 61 -4.31 -13.05 -13.82
N ASN A 62 -5.45 -13.54 -13.32
CA ASN A 62 -6.59 -13.91 -14.17
C ASN A 62 -7.54 -12.73 -14.44
N ASN A 63 -7.63 -11.76 -13.53
CA ASN A 63 -8.63 -10.69 -13.59
C ASN A 63 -8.03 -9.31 -13.96
N LEU A 64 -6.72 -9.11 -13.81
CA LEU A 64 -6.05 -7.83 -14.10
C LEU A 64 -4.97 -7.93 -15.19
N ALA A 65 -4.92 -9.03 -15.95
CA ALA A 65 -3.82 -9.35 -16.88
C ALA A 65 -3.48 -8.18 -17.84
N ALA A 66 -4.49 -7.57 -18.45
CA ALA A 66 -4.31 -6.46 -19.40
C ALA A 66 -3.74 -5.18 -18.74
N HIS A 67 -3.99 -4.98 -17.45
CA HIS A 67 -3.57 -3.79 -16.72
C HIS A 67 -2.24 -3.98 -15.98
N ARG A 68 -1.89 -5.22 -15.61
CA ARG A 68 -0.63 -5.56 -14.91
C ARG A 68 0.63 -5.35 -15.74
N THR A 69 0.51 -5.18 -17.06
CA THR A 69 1.64 -4.97 -17.98
C THR A 69 1.68 -3.57 -18.59
N THR A 70 0.59 -2.81 -18.48
CA THR A 70 0.45 -1.49 -19.12
C THR A 70 0.70 -0.33 -18.17
N VAL A 71 0.58 -0.56 -16.85
CA VAL A 71 0.75 0.47 -15.85
C VAL A 71 2.02 0.23 -15.03
N GLU A 72 2.91 1.23 -15.01
CA GLU A 72 4.19 1.16 -14.31
C GLU A 72 4.13 1.75 -12.88
N THR A 73 3.11 2.56 -12.57
CA THR A 73 2.97 3.24 -11.27
C THR A 73 1.65 2.92 -10.59
N ILE A 74 1.74 2.42 -9.36
CA ILE A 74 0.59 2.17 -8.49
C ILE A 74 0.44 3.32 -7.50
N PHE A 75 -0.76 3.88 -7.38
CA PHE A 75 -1.08 4.89 -6.37
C PHE A 75 -2.05 4.34 -5.33
N TYR A 76 -1.64 4.38 -4.06
CA TYR A 76 -2.42 3.91 -2.92
C TYR A 76 -2.62 5.06 -1.90
N PRO A 77 -3.67 5.90 -2.08
CA PRO A 77 -3.86 7.14 -1.31
C PRO A 77 -4.13 6.92 0.19
N PHE A 78 -4.61 5.76 0.59
CA PHE A 78 -4.91 5.45 1.99
C PHE A 78 -4.19 4.17 2.41
N GLY A 79 -2.96 3.99 1.92
CA GLY A 79 -2.20 2.76 2.12
C GLY A 79 -1.57 2.65 3.50
N GLY A 80 -1.19 3.77 4.11
CA GLY A 80 -0.29 3.71 5.25
C GLY A 80 0.96 2.89 4.87
N PRO A 81 1.50 2.06 5.77
CA PRO A 81 2.63 1.20 5.46
C PRO A 81 2.24 -0.11 4.73
N ASP A 82 1.09 -0.22 4.05
CA ASP A 82 0.70 -1.46 3.34
C ASP A 82 1.30 -1.57 1.93
N LEU A 83 2.46 -2.24 1.83
CA LEU A 83 3.10 -2.56 0.54
C LEU A 83 2.67 -3.92 -0.02
N LEU A 84 2.37 -4.91 0.83
CA LEU A 84 2.24 -6.29 0.37
C LEU A 84 1.10 -6.48 -0.63
N PHE A 85 -0.06 -5.86 -0.42
CA PHE A 85 -1.17 -5.98 -1.39
C PHE A 85 -0.83 -5.43 -2.77
N PRO A 86 -0.46 -4.15 -2.94
CA PRO A 86 -0.13 -3.63 -4.26
C PRO A 86 1.04 -4.37 -4.90
N LEU A 87 2.03 -4.83 -4.11
CA LEU A 87 3.14 -5.65 -4.60
C LEU A 87 2.67 -6.98 -5.23
N HIS A 88 1.69 -7.66 -4.64
CA HIS A 88 1.19 -8.95 -5.16
C HIS A 88 0.13 -8.78 -6.28
N LEU A 89 -0.66 -7.71 -6.23
CA LEU A 89 -1.64 -7.37 -7.27
C LEU A 89 -0.98 -6.83 -8.55
N PHE A 90 0.16 -6.15 -8.42
CA PHE A 90 0.88 -5.51 -9.54
C PHE A 90 2.40 -5.71 -9.43
N PRO A 91 2.94 -6.94 -9.50
CA PRO A 91 4.35 -7.24 -9.22
C PRO A 91 5.33 -6.71 -10.28
N HIS A 92 4.83 -6.21 -11.42
CA HIS A 92 5.64 -5.64 -12.50
C HIS A 92 5.68 -4.11 -12.46
N ALA A 93 5.04 -3.48 -11.48
CA ALA A 93 5.11 -2.04 -11.31
C ALA A 93 6.56 -1.61 -10.99
N ARG A 94 6.97 -0.50 -11.59
CA ARG A 94 8.27 0.14 -11.31
C ARG A 94 8.19 1.08 -10.13
N GLU A 95 6.99 1.54 -9.79
CA GLU A 95 6.77 2.45 -8.69
C GLU A 95 5.47 2.15 -7.92
N TYR A 96 5.57 2.18 -6.59
CA TYR A 96 4.45 2.19 -5.66
C TYR A 96 4.46 3.50 -4.90
N ILE A 97 3.38 4.28 -4.98
CA ILE A 97 3.19 5.53 -4.24
C ILE A 97 2.15 5.27 -3.17
N LEU A 98 2.58 5.20 -1.90
CA LEU A 98 1.71 5.02 -0.74
C LEU A 98 1.57 6.34 0.00
N VAL A 99 0.39 6.59 0.56
CA VAL A 99 0.14 7.77 1.37
C VAL A 99 -0.50 7.36 2.70
N GLY A 100 -0.08 8.01 3.77
CA GLY A 100 -0.65 7.84 5.10
C GLY A 100 -0.44 9.07 5.98
N ALA A 101 -0.99 9.03 7.19
CA ALA A 101 -0.86 10.12 8.17
C ALA A 101 0.33 9.91 9.13
N GLU A 102 0.93 8.72 9.08
CA GLU A 102 1.98 8.28 9.97
C GLU A 102 3.33 8.94 9.65
N PRO A 103 4.18 9.18 10.65
CA PRO A 103 5.52 9.72 10.41
C PRO A 103 6.37 8.76 9.57
N CYS A 104 7.17 9.30 8.65
CA CYS A 104 8.03 8.49 7.78
C CYS A 104 9.30 7.95 8.45
N GLY A 105 9.67 8.48 9.62
CA GLY A 105 10.95 8.26 10.29
C GLY A 105 11.20 6.82 10.78
N PRO A 106 12.30 6.62 11.55
CA PRO A 106 13.17 7.66 12.13
C PRO A 106 14.27 8.14 11.16
N TRP A 107 14.66 9.41 11.29
CA TRP A 107 15.76 10.04 10.57
C TRP A 107 16.64 10.84 11.54
N PRO A 108 17.99 10.85 11.39
CA PRO A 108 18.77 10.04 10.45
C PRO A 108 18.80 8.56 10.85
N LEU A 109 18.87 7.67 9.87
CA LEU A 109 18.83 6.22 10.11
C LEU A 109 20.01 5.71 10.98
N ALA A 110 21.10 6.47 11.03
CA ALA A 110 22.30 6.16 11.82
C ALA A 110 22.12 6.37 13.33
N GLU A 111 21.14 7.17 13.76
CA GLU A 111 20.87 7.46 15.18
C GLU A 111 19.79 6.55 15.77
N ARG A 112 19.40 5.49 15.04
CA ARG A 112 18.39 4.55 15.49
C ARG A 112 18.94 3.63 16.59
N PRO A 113 18.10 3.09 17.48
CA PRO A 113 18.52 2.08 18.46
C PRO A 113 19.09 0.83 17.76
N ASP A 114 20.16 0.25 18.34
CA ASP A 114 20.85 -0.96 17.84
C ASP A 114 19.89 -2.16 17.76
N ASP A 115 19.02 -2.25 18.76
CA ASP A 115 17.91 -3.20 18.81
C ASP A 115 16.77 -2.59 17.99
N PHE A 116 16.88 -2.67 16.66
CA PHE A 116 15.72 -2.47 15.78
C PHE A 116 14.58 -3.23 16.42
N ALA A 117 13.53 -2.55 16.90
CA ALA A 117 12.59 -3.13 17.85
C ALA A 117 11.73 -4.20 17.16
N LEU A 118 12.31 -5.34 16.80
CA LEU A 118 11.69 -6.43 16.06
C LEU A 118 10.44 -6.90 16.78
N ALA A 119 10.49 -6.92 18.12
CA ALA A 119 9.32 -7.13 18.97
C ALA A 119 8.24 -6.07 18.72
N GLY A 120 8.57 -4.78 18.77
CA GLY A 120 7.62 -3.70 18.48
C GLY A 120 7.09 -3.74 17.04
N VAL A 121 7.95 -4.00 16.04
CA VAL A 121 7.54 -4.11 14.64
C VAL A 121 6.61 -5.31 14.47
N ALA A 122 6.93 -6.45 15.07
CA ALA A 122 6.05 -7.62 15.09
C ALA A 122 4.71 -7.29 15.75
N ASP A 123 4.70 -6.57 16.86
CA ASP A 123 3.48 -6.19 17.58
C ASP A 123 2.57 -5.27 16.75
N ILE A 124 3.16 -4.27 16.07
CA ILE A 124 2.40 -3.37 15.17
C ILE A 124 1.89 -4.14 13.95
N LEU A 125 2.75 -4.93 13.32
CA LEU A 125 2.39 -5.67 12.11
C LEU A 125 1.42 -6.82 12.38
N ARG A 126 1.37 -7.37 13.59
CA ARG A 126 0.53 -8.53 13.93
C ARG A 126 -0.93 -8.31 13.54
N HIS A 127 -1.52 -7.16 13.90
CA HIS A 127 -2.90 -6.88 13.51
C HIS A 127 -3.05 -6.82 11.98
N TYR A 128 -2.17 -6.11 11.29
CA TYR A 128 -2.23 -6.04 9.82
C TYR A 128 -1.99 -7.39 9.13
N LEU A 129 -1.05 -8.21 9.62
CA LEU A 129 -0.74 -9.50 9.02
C LEU A 129 -1.84 -10.55 9.29
N ASP A 130 -2.52 -10.46 10.44
CA ASP A 130 -3.68 -11.30 10.75
C ASP A 130 -4.96 -10.83 10.05
N CYS A 131 -5.14 -9.51 9.99
CA CYS A 131 -6.39 -8.86 9.62
C CYS A 131 -6.34 -8.08 8.31
N SER A 132 -5.27 -8.11 7.52
CA SER A 132 -5.19 -7.44 6.21
C SER A 132 -5.39 -5.89 6.23
N TYR A 133 -5.45 -5.22 7.38
CA TYR A 133 -5.59 -3.76 7.46
C TYR A 133 -4.94 -3.17 8.73
N PHE A 134 -4.60 -1.88 8.66
CA PHE A 134 -4.15 -1.11 9.81
C PHE A 134 -5.31 -0.29 10.38
N VAL A 135 -5.37 -0.17 11.71
CA VAL A 135 -6.26 0.79 12.38
C VAL A 135 -5.47 2.09 12.59
N THR A 136 -5.79 3.14 11.84
CA THR A 136 -5.00 4.39 11.77
C THR A 136 -4.77 5.06 13.14
N LYS A 137 -5.76 5.05 14.03
CA LYS A 137 -5.64 5.63 15.38
C LYS A 137 -4.62 4.86 16.22
N ASP A 138 -4.68 3.53 16.17
CA ASP A 138 -3.79 2.65 16.93
C ASP A 138 -2.39 2.71 16.35
N LEU A 139 -2.25 2.68 15.02
CA LEU A 139 -0.97 2.78 14.33
C LEU A 139 -0.26 4.10 14.63
N ARG A 140 -0.95 5.25 14.52
CA ARG A 140 -0.35 6.55 14.84
C ARG A 140 0.11 6.62 16.29
N SER A 141 -0.71 6.12 17.23
CA SER A 141 -0.35 6.07 18.65
C SER A 141 0.90 5.22 18.89
N GLN A 142 0.94 4.00 18.34
CA GLN A 142 2.05 3.07 18.47
C GLN A 142 3.34 3.60 17.84
N LEU A 143 3.25 4.28 16.69
CA LEU A 143 4.41 4.84 15.99
C LEU A 143 4.97 6.12 16.62
N THR A 144 4.15 6.89 17.33
CA THR A 144 4.58 8.15 17.97
C THR A 144 5.01 7.97 19.43
N SER A 145 4.45 6.97 20.13
CA SER A 145 4.81 6.67 21.52
C SER A 145 5.88 5.57 21.65
N GLY A 146 6.06 4.75 20.62
CA GLY A 146 7.01 3.63 20.61
C GLY A 146 8.39 3.98 20.06
N SER A 147 9.36 3.08 20.26
CA SER A 147 10.75 3.19 19.79
C SER A 147 10.94 3.02 18.27
N ILE A 148 9.86 2.78 17.52
CA ILE A 148 9.88 2.50 16.08
C ILE A 148 10.00 3.79 15.26
N GLY A 149 9.42 4.90 15.73
CA GLY A 149 9.67 6.23 15.17
C GLY A 149 9.09 6.51 13.77
N GLY A 150 8.31 5.60 13.19
CA GLY A 150 7.60 5.80 11.92
C GLY A 150 7.39 4.56 11.08
N VAL A 151 6.94 4.74 9.83
CA VAL A 151 6.59 3.62 8.93
C VAL A 151 7.79 2.91 8.31
N LEU A 152 8.97 3.52 8.32
CA LEU A 152 10.13 2.98 7.61
C LEU A 152 10.52 1.57 8.08
N PRO A 153 10.60 1.26 9.39
CA PRO A 153 10.79 -0.10 9.88
C PRO A 153 9.78 -1.12 9.35
N LEU A 154 8.51 -0.72 9.26
CA LEU A 154 7.42 -1.59 8.81
C LEU A 154 7.53 -1.89 7.31
N LEU A 155 7.91 -0.90 6.51
CA LEU A 155 8.10 -1.03 5.07
C LEU A 155 9.34 -1.88 4.74
N ILE A 156 10.44 -1.68 5.47
CA ILE A 156 11.64 -2.52 5.27
C ILE A 156 11.35 -3.97 5.66
N ALA A 157 10.62 -4.21 6.75
CA ALA A 157 10.21 -5.56 7.14
C ALA A 157 9.44 -6.25 6.00
N GLN A 158 8.47 -5.57 5.40
CA GLN A 158 7.68 -6.12 4.28
C GLN A 158 8.52 -6.40 3.04
N ILE A 159 9.41 -5.49 2.65
CA ILE A 159 10.34 -5.68 1.51
C ILE A 159 11.26 -6.88 1.76
N ALA A 160 11.84 -6.96 2.96
CA ALA A 160 12.73 -8.03 3.36
C ALA A 160 12.03 -9.39 3.35
N HIS A 161 10.80 -9.48 3.89
CA HIS A 161 10.00 -10.71 3.89
C HIS A 161 9.43 -11.08 2.52
N ALA A 162 9.31 -10.12 1.59
CA ALA A 162 9.04 -10.40 0.19
C ALA A 162 10.26 -10.99 -0.56
N GLY A 163 11.42 -11.10 0.11
CA GLY A 163 12.66 -11.61 -0.47
C GLY A 163 13.31 -10.63 -1.45
N LEU A 164 12.96 -9.34 -1.38
CA LEU A 164 13.45 -8.32 -2.30
C LEU A 164 14.63 -7.58 -1.67
N PRO A 165 15.80 -7.53 -2.34
CA PRO A 165 16.96 -6.85 -1.77
C PRO A 165 16.72 -5.34 -1.77
N LEU A 166 17.08 -4.71 -0.65
CA LEU A 166 17.01 -3.28 -0.45
C LEU A 166 18.31 -2.62 -0.95
N HIS A 167 18.19 -1.53 -1.71
CA HIS A 167 19.33 -0.83 -2.31
C HIS A 167 19.55 0.56 -1.74
N ARG A 168 18.49 1.34 -1.55
CA ARG A 168 18.59 2.75 -1.16
C ARG A 168 17.34 3.21 -0.42
N ILE A 169 17.52 4.14 0.51
CA ILE A 169 16.46 4.85 1.20
C ILE A 169 16.86 6.34 1.24
N ASP A 170 15.98 7.22 0.75
CA ASP A 170 16.21 8.67 0.77
C ASP A 170 14.97 9.39 1.35
N PRO A 171 15.15 10.44 2.16
CA PRO A 171 14.04 11.31 2.52
C PRO A 171 13.54 12.10 1.31
N VAL A 172 12.25 12.47 1.32
CA VAL A 172 11.60 13.31 0.30
C VAL A 172 11.07 14.56 0.97
N ASP A 173 11.81 15.67 0.84
CA ASP A 173 11.46 17.01 1.34
C ASP A 173 10.91 17.03 2.79
N GLY A 174 11.37 16.11 3.65
CA GLY A 174 10.93 15.97 5.05
C GLY A 174 9.51 15.41 5.27
N THR A 175 8.74 15.13 4.22
CA THR A 175 7.36 14.62 4.31
C THR A 175 7.16 13.29 3.60
N GLY A 176 8.23 12.62 3.18
CA GLY A 176 8.17 11.33 2.51
C GLY A 176 9.48 10.58 2.55
N ILE A 177 9.45 9.35 2.03
CA ILE A 177 10.60 8.46 1.89
C ILE A 177 10.55 7.74 0.56
N HIS A 178 11.70 7.67 -0.12
CA HIS A 178 11.94 6.83 -1.28
C HIS A 178 12.72 5.61 -0.85
N ILE A 179 12.29 4.44 -1.31
CA ILE A 179 12.97 3.16 -1.10
C ILE A 179 13.19 2.50 -2.46
N LEU A 180 14.43 2.22 -2.82
CA LEU A 180 14.78 1.43 -3.99
C LEU A 180 15.08 0.00 -3.56
N PHE A 181 14.43 -0.98 -4.20
CA PHE A 181 14.54 -2.40 -3.88
C PHE A 181 14.33 -3.28 -5.12
N GLY A 182 14.50 -4.60 -4.99
CA GLY A 182 14.22 -5.56 -6.06
C GLY A 182 15.42 -5.80 -6.99
N ASP A 183 15.18 -6.02 -8.28
CA ASP A 183 16.27 -6.27 -9.24
C ASP A 183 17.23 -5.08 -9.33
N ARG A 184 18.55 -5.32 -9.28
CA ARG A 184 19.56 -4.27 -9.43
C ARG A 184 19.57 -3.66 -10.83
N ALA A 185 19.26 -4.44 -11.87
CA ALA A 185 19.24 -3.96 -13.25
C ALA A 185 18.02 -3.09 -13.55
N ALA A 186 16.91 -3.34 -12.85
CA ALA A 186 15.66 -2.60 -12.98
C ALA A 186 15.00 -2.44 -11.59
N PRO A 187 15.52 -1.56 -10.73
CA PRO A 187 15.04 -1.44 -9.35
C PRO A 187 13.62 -0.89 -9.32
N THR A 188 12.83 -1.44 -8.39
CA THR A 188 11.50 -0.96 -8.04
C THR A 188 11.62 0.15 -7.00
N ARG A 189 10.76 1.17 -7.13
CA ARG A 189 10.67 2.30 -6.21
C ARG A 189 9.41 2.20 -5.37
N LEU A 190 9.55 2.38 -4.05
CA LEU A 190 8.45 2.70 -3.16
C LEU A 190 8.63 4.15 -2.70
N THR A 191 7.58 4.95 -2.86
CA THR A 191 7.50 6.31 -2.37
C THR A 191 6.38 6.38 -1.35
N TYR A 192 6.69 6.60 -0.08
CA TYR A 192 5.68 6.86 0.95
C TYR A 192 5.63 8.35 1.26
N PHE A 193 4.44 8.96 1.26
CA PHE A 193 4.22 10.33 1.69
C PHE A 193 3.40 10.37 2.98
N GLN A 194 3.90 11.11 3.98
CA GLN A 194 3.10 11.54 5.11
C GLN A 194 2.28 12.76 4.70
N GLN A 195 0.99 12.58 4.39
CA GLN A 195 0.12 13.68 3.99
C GLN A 195 -1.34 13.45 4.38
N ASP A 196 -1.98 14.50 4.88
CA ASP A 196 -3.43 14.59 4.98
C ASP A 196 -4.02 14.92 3.61
N LEU A 197 -4.90 14.05 3.11
CA LEU A 197 -5.48 14.16 1.77
C LEU A 197 -6.80 14.95 1.71
N ARG A 198 -7.23 15.54 2.84
CA ARG A 198 -8.38 16.45 2.83
C ARG A 198 -8.07 17.68 1.98
N ASP A 199 -9.09 18.23 1.33
CA ASP A 199 -8.98 19.33 0.38
C ASP A 199 -8.31 20.58 0.98
N GLU A 200 -8.55 20.85 2.26
CA GLU A 200 -7.95 21.96 3.02
C GLU A 200 -6.44 21.80 3.26
N HIS A 201 -5.94 20.57 3.24
CA HIS A 201 -4.51 20.23 3.42
C HIS A 201 -3.81 19.91 2.08
N TRP A 202 -4.56 19.82 0.98
CA TRP A 202 -4.00 19.57 -0.35
C TRP A 202 -3.35 20.83 -0.95
N ARG A 203 -2.03 20.95 -0.82
CA ARG A 203 -1.22 22.02 -1.44
C ARG A 203 -0.70 21.58 -2.80
N ARG A 204 -0.79 22.46 -3.81
CA ARG A 204 -0.33 22.16 -5.19
C ARG A 204 1.18 21.95 -5.27
N GLU A 205 1.92 22.59 -4.39
CA GLU A 205 3.38 22.58 -4.33
C GLU A 205 3.91 21.48 -3.39
N SER A 206 3.02 20.68 -2.78
CA SER A 206 3.45 19.58 -1.90
C SER A 206 4.29 18.55 -2.68
N PRO A 207 5.22 17.83 -2.01
CA PRO A 207 5.99 16.78 -2.65
C PRO A 207 5.11 15.74 -3.36
N LEU A 208 4.02 15.30 -2.72
CA LEU A 208 3.04 14.40 -3.34
C LEU A 208 2.42 14.98 -4.60
N SER A 209 1.96 16.24 -4.58
CA SER A 209 1.34 16.89 -5.74
C SER A 209 2.31 17.02 -6.90
N ARG A 210 3.57 17.37 -6.63
CA ARG A 210 4.64 17.42 -7.65
C ARG A 210 4.91 16.04 -8.24
N HIS A 211 4.98 15.03 -7.38
CA HIS A 211 5.22 13.64 -7.79
C HIS A 211 4.10 13.11 -8.67
N LEU A 212 2.84 13.21 -8.22
CA LEU A 212 1.66 12.79 -8.99
C LEU A 212 1.49 13.61 -10.28
N GLY A 213 1.90 14.89 -10.28
CA GLY A 213 1.90 15.74 -11.46
C GLY A 213 2.82 15.23 -12.57
N ALA A 214 3.98 14.67 -12.21
CA ALA A 214 4.93 14.06 -13.14
C ALA A 214 4.51 12.66 -13.62
N THR A 215 3.66 11.95 -12.86
CA THR A 215 3.16 10.62 -13.23
C THR A 215 1.97 10.71 -14.20
N ARG A 216 2.12 10.13 -15.40
CA ARG A 216 1.09 10.21 -16.46
C ARG A 216 -0.14 9.33 -16.23
N ARG A 217 0.08 8.06 -15.86
CA ARG A 217 -0.95 7.01 -15.81
C ARG A 217 -0.81 6.25 -14.50
N LEU A 218 -1.93 6.03 -13.80
CA LEU A 218 -1.96 5.39 -12.49
C LEU A 218 -2.84 4.15 -12.51
N ALA A 219 -2.38 3.10 -11.84
CA ALA A 219 -3.25 2.05 -11.35
C ALA A 219 -3.52 2.42 -9.90
N THR A 220 -4.78 2.69 -9.58
CA THR A 220 -5.15 3.13 -8.25
C THR A 220 -5.60 1.91 -7.45
N PHE A 221 -4.99 1.72 -6.28
CA PHE A 221 -5.42 0.72 -5.32
C PHE A 221 -6.00 1.42 -4.09
N VAL A 222 -7.20 1.03 -3.66
CA VAL A 222 -7.81 1.58 -2.44
C VAL A 222 -8.32 0.44 -1.59
N LYS A 223 -7.82 0.32 -0.37
CA LYS A 223 -8.25 -0.71 0.57
C LYS A 223 -8.34 -0.17 1.99
N SER A 224 -9.42 -0.50 2.69
CA SER A 224 -9.68 -0.13 4.11
C SER A 224 -9.60 1.38 4.33
N ALA A 225 -10.16 2.15 3.41
CA ALA A 225 -10.03 3.60 3.36
C ALA A 225 -11.05 4.35 4.25
N SER A 226 -11.68 3.67 5.22
CA SER A 226 -12.68 4.23 6.15
C SER A 226 -13.81 5.00 5.47
N TYR A 227 -14.11 4.66 4.21
CA TYR A 227 -15.09 5.33 3.36
C TYR A 227 -14.81 6.84 3.19
N LEU A 228 -13.56 7.28 3.36
CA LEU A 228 -13.18 8.70 3.28
C LEU A 228 -13.56 9.32 1.92
N LEU A 229 -13.49 8.55 0.83
CA LEU A 229 -13.88 9.02 -0.50
C LEU A 229 -15.40 9.22 -0.67
N HIS A 230 -16.22 8.87 0.33
CA HIS A 230 -17.63 9.24 0.39
C HIS A 230 -17.84 10.64 0.97
N GLU A 231 -16.86 11.19 1.67
CA GLU A 231 -17.01 12.43 2.44
C GLU A 231 -16.70 13.67 1.58
N PRO A 232 -17.37 14.82 1.81
CA PRO A 232 -17.14 16.05 1.05
C PRO A 232 -15.67 16.49 0.97
N PRO A 233 -14.85 16.46 2.05
CA PRO A 233 -13.48 16.99 2.06
C PRO A 233 -12.45 16.25 1.19
N PHE A 234 -12.84 15.31 0.34
CA PHE A 234 -11.95 14.55 -0.54
C PHE A 234 -12.27 14.76 -2.02
N GLU A 235 -12.87 15.89 -2.39
CA GLU A 235 -13.29 16.18 -3.76
C GLU A 235 -12.10 16.30 -4.72
N ARG A 236 -11.02 16.96 -4.30
CA ARG A 236 -9.82 17.11 -5.15
C ARG A 236 -9.17 15.76 -5.41
N LEU A 237 -9.12 14.89 -4.40
CA LEU A 237 -8.61 13.54 -4.56
C LEU A 237 -9.50 12.73 -5.50
N ARG A 238 -10.83 12.72 -5.32
CA ARG A 238 -11.76 12.05 -6.25
C ARG A 238 -11.56 12.51 -7.69
N ARG A 239 -11.41 13.83 -7.91
CA ARG A 239 -11.14 14.38 -9.24
C ARG A 239 -9.81 13.89 -9.81
N LEU A 240 -8.73 13.91 -9.02
CA LEU A 240 -7.44 13.37 -9.45
C LEU A 240 -7.54 11.89 -9.84
N LEU A 241 -8.22 11.09 -9.01
CA LEU A 241 -8.43 9.66 -9.29
C LEU A 241 -9.24 9.47 -10.57
N ARG A 242 -10.34 10.21 -10.76
CA ARG A 242 -11.14 10.20 -11.99
C ARG A 242 -10.30 10.52 -13.24
N GLU A 243 -9.43 11.52 -13.15
CA GLU A 243 -8.67 12.05 -14.28
C GLU A 243 -7.39 11.28 -14.59
N ARG A 244 -6.80 10.53 -13.65
CA ARG A 244 -5.44 9.97 -13.80
C ARG A 244 -5.38 8.44 -13.68
N THR A 245 -6.44 7.82 -13.19
CA THR A 245 -6.52 6.37 -13.06
C THR A 245 -6.85 5.72 -14.40
N ASP A 246 -6.13 4.66 -14.74
CA ASP A 246 -6.38 3.76 -15.87
C ASP A 246 -7.02 2.44 -15.43
N VAL A 247 -6.77 2.02 -14.20
CA VAL A 247 -7.47 0.90 -13.54
C VAL A 247 -7.57 1.20 -12.06
N LEU A 248 -8.75 1.03 -11.49
CA LEU A 248 -9.01 1.12 -10.07
C LEU A 248 -9.29 -0.28 -9.55
N VAL A 249 -8.62 -0.67 -8.48
CA VAL A 249 -8.91 -1.89 -7.72
C VAL A 249 -9.20 -1.45 -6.30
N GLN A 250 -10.41 -1.73 -5.79
CA GLN A 250 -10.78 -1.29 -4.46
C GLN A 250 -11.73 -2.24 -3.74
N ASP A 251 -11.66 -2.25 -2.41
CA ASP A 251 -12.76 -2.77 -1.60
C ASP A 251 -13.92 -1.76 -1.55
N PRO A 252 -15.11 -2.13 -1.03
CA PRO A 252 -16.26 -1.23 -0.95
C PRO A 252 -16.04 0.08 -0.20
N SER A 253 -14.99 0.19 0.62
CA SER A 253 -14.63 1.43 1.33
C SER A 253 -13.95 2.52 0.49
N GLY A 254 -13.70 2.26 -0.80
CA GLY A 254 -13.07 3.20 -1.72
C GLY A 254 -14.01 4.27 -2.28
N ILE A 255 -13.89 4.57 -3.58
CA ILE A 255 -14.78 5.50 -4.30
C ILE A 255 -16.21 4.94 -4.29
N PRO A 256 -17.23 5.74 -3.95
CA PRO A 256 -18.62 5.30 -3.99
C PRO A 256 -18.99 4.67 -5.34
N TYR A 257 -19.63 3.49 -5.31
CA TYR A 257 -20.07 2.78 -6.52
C TYR A 257 -20.91 3.67 -7.45
N ARG A 258 -21.82 4.48 -6.89
CA ARG A 258 -22.61 5.46 -7.62
C ARG A 258 -21.74 6.46 -8.40
N LEU A 259 -20.67 6.98 -7.80
CA LEU A 259 -19.77 7.92 -8.49
C LEU A 259 -19.03 7.26 -9.64
N LEU A 260 -18.61 5.99 -9.51
CA LEU A 260 -18.00 5.24 -10.62
C LEU A 260 -18.97 5.12 -11.80
N ARG A 261 -20.26 4.85 -11.53
CA ARG A 261 -21.33 4.82 -12.55
C ARG A 261 -21.54 6.20 -13.19
N ASP A 262 -21.63 7.25 -12.38
CA ASP A 262 -21.81 8.63 -12.85
C ASP A 262 -20.63 9.10 -13.71
N TRP A 263 -19.42 8.57 -13.47
CA TRP A 263 -18.24 8.83 -14.32
C TRP A 263 -18.23 8.03 -15.62
N GLY A 264 -19.19 7.13 -15.83
CA GLY A 264 -19.28 6.27 -17.00
C GLY A 264 -18.19 5.20 -17.05
N TRP A 265 -17.65 4.80 -15.90
CA TRP A 265 -16.62 3.76 -15.84
C TRP A 265 -17.23 2.38 -16.06
N HIS A 266 -16.45 1.49 -16.67
CA HIS A 266 -16.77 0.07 -16.69
C HIS A 266 -16.44 -0.52 -15.32
N ILE A 267 -17.39 -1.21 -14.69
CA ILE A 267 -17.25 -1.71 -13.31
C ILE A 267 -17.49 -3.22 -13.30
N GLU A 268 -16.52 -3.95 -12.78
CA GLU A 268 -16.59 -5.38 -12.49
C GLU A 268 -16.63 -5.58 -10.97
N LEU A 269 -17.59 -6.38 -10.52
CA LEU A 269 -17.76 -6.74 -9.12
C LEU A 269 -17.28 -8.18 -8.93
N HIS A 270 -16.51 -8.45 -7.89
CA HIS A 270 -15.97 -9.78 -7.56
C HIS A 270 -16.24 -10.14 -6.09
N GLY A 271 -16.47 -11.42 -5.80
CA GLY A 271 -16.70 -11.88 -4.42
C GLY A 271 -18.11 -11.66 -3.91
N ARG A 272 -18.25 -11.22 -2.66
CA ARG A 272 -19.52 -10.99 -1.97
C ARG A 272 -19.56 -9.59 -1.40
N PHE A 273 -20.76 -9.05 -1.22
CA PHE A 273 -20.95 -7.77 -0.57
C PHE A 273 -21.67 -7.96 0.76
N VAL A 274 -21.11 -7.37 1.81
CA VAL A 274 -21.71 -7.30 3.14
C VAL A 274 -21.86 -5.82 3.49
N ALA A 275 -23.10 -5.35 3.52
CA ALA A 275 -23.42 -3.95 3.83
C ALA A 275 -23.24 -3.62 5.33
N ASP A 276 -23.46 -4.61 6.20
CA ASP A 276 -23.55 -4.40 7.64
C ASP A 276 -22.17 -4.44 8.31
N ILE A 277 -21.42 -3.35 8.14
CA ILE A 277 -20.29 -3.02 9.01
C ILE A 277 -20.76 -1.88 9.90
N PRO A 278 -21.11 -2.13 11.18
CA PRO A 278 -21.86 -1.17 12.01
C PRO A 278 -21.22 0.22 12.11
N VAL A 279 -19.89 0.30 12.19
CA VAL A 279 -19.15 1.59 12.26
C VAL A 279 -19.24 2.42 10.98
N PHE A 280 -19.65 1.81 9.86
CA PHE A 280 -19.77 2.44 8.54
C PHE A 280 -21.22 2.47 8.03
N ALA A 281 -22.20 2.09 8.85
CA ALA A 281 -23.62 2.07 8.47
C ALA A 281 -24.19 3.43 8.04
N LYS A 282 -23.51 4.55 8.36
CA LYS A 282 -23.88 5.89 7.89
C LYS A 282 -23.68 6.11 6.39
N TYR A 283 -22.86 5.30 5.73
CA TYR A 283 -22.58 5.45 4.31
C TYR A 283 -23.56 4.60 3.49
N ASP A 284 -24.36 5.26 2.66
CA ASP A 284 -25.29 4.58 1.77
C ASP A 284 -24.53 3.73 0.73
N GLN A 285 -24.87 2.44 0.69
CA GLN A 285 -24.34 1.43 -0.22
C GLN A 285 -25.47 0.65 -0.92
N SER A 286 -26.70 1.19 -0.92
CA SER A 286 -27.89 0.52 -1.48
C SER A 286 -27.71 0.15 -2.95
N GLU A 287 -27.15 1.04 -3.77
CA GLU A 287 -26.86 0.74 -5.19
C GLU A 287 -25.79 -0.35 -5.37
N LEU A 288 -24.75 -0.38 -4.52
CA LEU A 288 -23.75 -1.44 -4.57
C LEU A 288 -24.37 -2.78 -4.14
N ALA A 289 -25.22 -2.76 -3.11
CA ALA A 289 -25.95 -3.94 -2.64
C ALA A 289 -26.84 -4.52 -3.74
N ALA A 290 -27.61 -3.67 -4.42
CA ALA A 290 -28.45 -4.06 -5.55
C ALA A 290 -27.61 -4.67 -6.68
N ALA A 291 -26.48 -4.04 -7.05
CA ALA A 291 -25.61 -4.54 -8.11
C ALA A 291 -24.99 -5.91 -7.80
N TYR A 292 -24.64 -6.20 -6.53
CA TYR A 292 -24.23 -7.54 -6.13
C TYR A 292 -25.41 -8.53 -6.11
N GLY A 293 -26.60 -8.09 -5.72
CA GLY A 293 -27.82 -8.90 -5.72
C GLY A 293 -28.23 -9.34 -7.13
N ASP A 294 -28.20 -8.42 -8.10
CA ASP A 294 -28.54 -8.69 -9.50
C ASP A 294 -27.58 -9.68 -10.16
N ARG A 295 -26.32 -9.71 -9.71
CA ARG A 295 -25.31 -10.68 -10.17
C ARG A 295 -25.50 -12.08 -9.57
N GLY A 296 -26.26 -12.19 -8.48
CA GLY A 296 -26.42 -13.42 -7.69
C GLY A 296 -25.13 -13.90 -7.00
N ASP A 297 -25.13 -15.16 -6.58
CA ASP A 297 -24.06 -15.83 -5.82
C ASP A 297 -22.83 -16.17 -6.66
N GLY A 298 -22.28 -15.22 -7.42
CA GLY A 298 -21.06 -15.38 -8.25
C GLY A 298 -19.84 -15.97 -7.51
N PRO A 299 -18.66 -16.11 -8.13
CA PRO A 299 -17.53 -16.73 -7.44
C PRO A 299 -17.11 -15.94 -6.19
N VAL A 300 -16.79 -16.67 -5.13
CA VAL A 300 -16.20 -16.14 -3.89
C VAL A 300 -14.77 -15.69 -4.18
N LEU A 301 -14.28 -14.63 -3.51
CA LEU A 301 -12.88 -14.25 -3.62
C LEU A 301 -12.00 -15.31 -2.94
N PRO A 302 -10.80 -15.60 -3.45
CA PRO A 302 -9.92 -16.58 -2.81
C PRO A 302 -9.11 -16.01 -1.63
N PHE A 303 -9.34 -14.75 -1.25
CA PHE A 303 -8.69 -14.05 -0.14
C PHE A 303 -9.65 -13.05 0.52
N GLY A 304 -9.44 -12.77 1.80
CA GLY A 304 -10.07 -11.63 2.48
C GLY A 304 -9.39 -10.31 2.09
N ILE A 305 -10.15 -9.22 2.08
CA ILE A 305 -9.64 -7.88 1.76
C ILE A 305 -10.48 -6.79 2.43
N GLY A 306 -9.88 -5.62 2.66
CA GLY A 306 -10.59 -4.49 3.26
C GLY A 306 -10.86 -4.75 4.74
N TYR A 307 -12.05 -4.42 5.20
CA TYR A 307 -12.51 -4.71 6.56
C TYR A 307 -13.04 -6.15 6.75
N LEU A 308 -13.05 -6.98 5.69
CA LEU A 308 -13.59 -8.33 5.70
C LEU A 308 -12.50 -9.36 5.40
N ASN A 309 -11.94 -9.93 6.46
CA ASN A 309 -10.80 -10.88 6.40
C ASN A 309 -11.22 -12.31 6.03
N ASP A 310 -12.52 -12.54 5.99
CA ASP A 310 -13.11 -13.77 5.50
C ASP A 310 -13.39 -13.62 4.01
N ALA A 311 -12.68 -14.43 3.23
CA ALA A 311 -12.80 -14.55 1.79
C ALA A 311 -14.26 -14.77 1.33
N ALA A 312 -15.05 -15.52 2.11
CA ALA A 312 -16.46 -15.80 1.83
C ALA A 312 -17.37 -14.56 1.93
N ARG A 313 -16.88 -13.48 2.55
CA ARG A 313 -17.63 -12.25 2.79
C ARG A 313 -17.04 -11.05 2.08
N ALA A 314 -15.79 -11.16 1.62
CA ALA A 314 -15.05 -10.08 0.99
C ALA A 314 -15.55 -9.79 -0.43
N GLY A 315 -15.55 -8.51 -0.78
CA GLY A 315 -15.91 -8.00 -2.09
C GLY A 315 -14.83 -7.11 -2.64
N LEU A 316 -14.70 -7.09 -3.97
CA LEU A 316 -13.73 -6.27 -4.67
C LEU A 316 -14.38 -5.65 -5.91
N ILE A 317 -14.02 -4.41 -6.18
CA ILE A 317 -14.47 -3.64 -7.33
C ILE A 317 -13.25 -3.38 -8.20
N VAL A 318 -13.30 -3.81 -9.46
CA VAL A 318 -12.37 -3.40 -10.49
C VAL A 318 -13.10 -2.42 -11.40
N ALA A 319 -12.54 -1.25 -11.64
CA ALA A 319 -13.18 -0.26 -12.48
C ALA A 319 -12.19 0.42 -13.42
N VAL A 320 -12.61 0.62 -14.67
CA VAL A 320 -11.78 1.14 -15.75
C VAL A 320 -12.50 2.33 -16.39
N PRO A 321 -11.83 3.47 -16.60
CA PRO A 321 -12.44 4.62 -17.27
C PRO A 321 -12.81 4.28 -18.72
N PRO A 322 -13.77 5.01 -19.32
CA PRO A 322 -14.02 4.90 -20.76
C PRO A 322 -12.75 5.23 -21.55
N CYS A 323 -12.62 4.66 -22.75
CA CYS A 323 -11.50 4.95 -23.65
C CYS A 323 -11.36 6.47 -23.80
N ARG A 324 -10.20 7.00 -23.44
CA ARG A 324 -9.89 8.41 -23.62
C ARG A 324 -9.58 8.62 -25.10
N LEU A 325 -10.53 9.21 -25.83
CA LEU A 325 -10.38 9.59 -27.25
C LEU A 325 -9.23 10.58 -27.44
#